data_AF-A0A854C3G2-F1
#
_entry.id   AF-A0A854C3G2-F1
#
_cell.length_a   1.000
_cell.length_b   1.000
_cell.length_c   1.000
_cell.angle_alpha   90.00
_cell.angle_beta   90.00
_cell.angle_gamma   90.00
#
_symmetry.space_group_name_H-M   'P 1'
#
loop_
_entity.id
_entity.type
_entity.pdbx_description
1 polymer ?
#
loop_
_entity_poly.entity_id
_entity_poly.type
_entity_poly.pdbx_seq_one_letter_code
_entity_poly.pdbx_strand_id
1 'polypeptide(L)'
;MEKDGTFEFNSFNSSYGDLLLAAAQPVEVGTSEAVSLTFRHALHRLNLEFLPGKGYTEEDLDLMSCTFSAKNTCVVDAVKGSVKEVKDEQGSLTVTGAKASFYLVPQATDGISFTLTSGGETKHFTLDALFKQSGNPQTALESGKSCTLTLKVGRDGITVSGGSIEAWEDQATADGEVVIG
;
A
#
# COMPACT_ATOMS: atom_id res chain seq x y z
N MET A 1 16.43 -5.59 22.52
CA MET A 1 16.53 -4.21 22.00
C MET A 1 17.93 -4.03 21.49
N GLU A 2 18.09 -3.80 20.19
CA GLU A 2 19.38 -3.46 19.61
C GLU A 2 19.85 -2.10 20.18
N LYS A 3 21.16 -1.96 20.38
CA LYS A 3 21.78 -0.87 21.15
C LYS A 3 21.89 0.47 20.40
N ASP A 4 21.39 0.55 19.17
CA ASP A 4 21.58 1.64 18.20
C ASP A 4 20.28 2.38 17.85
N GLY A 5 19.17 2.10 18.54
CA GLY A 5 17.90 2.77 18.31
C GLY A 5 17.14 2.26 17.08
N THR A 6 17.49 1.08 16.57
CA THR A 6 16.73 0.40 15.51
C THR A 6 15.78 -0.66 16.03
N PHE A 7 14.71 -0.90 15.28
CA PHE A 7 13.79 -2.02 15.51
C PHE A 7 13.14 -2.50 14.21
N GLU A 8 12.70 -3.75 14.20
CA GLU A 8 11.95 -4.32 13.08
C GLU A 8 10.45 -4.09 13.25
N PHE A 9 9.79 -3.75 12.16
CA PHE A 9 8.34 -3.61 12.08
C PHE A 9 7.78 -4.43 10.93
N ASN A 10 6.80 -5.29 11.21
CA ASN A 10 6.08 -6.07 10.21
C ASN A 10 4.66 -5.54 10.05
N SER A 11 4.33 -5.02 8.86
CA SER A 11 3.04 -4.36 8.62
C SER A 11 1.86 -5.32 8.49
N PHE A 12 2.09 -6.63 8.32
CA PHE A 12 1.03 -7.63 8.14
C PHE A 12 0.60 -8.28 9.46
N ASN A 13 1.46 -8.23 10.48
CA ASN A 13 1.22 -8.83 11.80
C ASN A 13 0.97 -7.80 12.92
N SER A 14 0.98 -6.50 12.61
CA SER A 14 0.76 -5.45 13.60
C SER A 14 -0.72 -5.26 13.91
N SER A 15 -1.07 -5.15 15.20
CA SER A 15 -2.43 -4.77 15.64
C SER A 15 -2.79 -3.33 15.30
N TYR A 16 -1.78 -2.47 15.09
CA TYR A 16 -1.91 -1.11 14.58
C TYR A 16 -1.02 -1.01 13.34
N GLY A 17 -1.63 -1.15 12.17
CA GLY A 17 -0.92 -1.29 10.89
C GLY A 17 -0.19 -0.02 10.43
N ASP A 18 -0.54 1.14 10.97
CA ASP A 18 0.03 2.44 10.58
C ASP A 18 1.14 2.87 11.55
N LEU A 19 2.38 2.86 11.05
CA LEU A 19 3.56 3.27 11.83
C LEU A 19 3.83 4.76 11.66
N LEU A 20 3.83 5.51 12.77
CA LEU A 20 4.18 6.92 12.83
C LEU A 20 5.58 7.12 13.42
N LEU A 21 6.41 7.91 12.76
CA LEU A 21 7.78 8.22 13.19
C LEU A 21 8.01 9.72 13.27
N ALA A 22 8.79 10.14 14.26
CA ALA A 22 9.29 11.51 14.41
C ALA A 22 10.80 11.45 14.63
N ALA A 23 11.54 12.35 13.99
CA ALA A 23 12.97 12.48 14.24
C ALA A 23 13.21 13.02 15.66
N ALA A 24 14.28 12.53 16.31
CA ALA A 24 14.71 13.05 17.60
C ALA A 24 14.98 14.56 17.52
N GLN A 25 14.42 15.31 18.47
CA GLN A 25 14.66 16.74 18.60
C GLN A 25 15.81 16.97 19.60
N PRO A 26 16.85 17.74 19.24
CA PRO A 26 17.88 18.10 20.19
C PRO A 26 17.27 19.01 21.27
N VAL A 27 17.50 18.69 22.54
CA VAL A 27 17.04 19.47 23.68
C VAL A 27 18.18 19.73 24.63
N GLU A 28 18.25 20.95 25.16
CA GLU A 28 19.25 21.30 26.18
C GLU A 28 18.88 20.69 27.53
N VAL A 29 19.86 20.11 28.22
CA VAL A 29 19.65 19.52 29.54
C VAL A 29 19.25 20.61 30.54
N GLY A 30 18.13 20.41 31.22
CA GLY A 30 17.61 21.36 32.21
C GLY A 30 16.67 22.43 31.65
N THR A 31 16.35 22.37 30.35
CA THR A 31 15.32 23.24 29.77
C THR A 31 13.91 22.89 30.28
N SER A 32 13.07 23.90 30.44
CA SER A 32 11.62 23.77 30.67
C SER A 32 10.79 23.95 29.40
N GLU A 33 11.45 24.16 28.26
CA GLU A 33 10.79 24.33 26.96
C GLU A 33 10.09 23.04 26.54
N ALA A 34 8.88 23.19 25.99
CA ALA A 34 8.12 22.06 25.48
C ALA A 34 8.79 21.46 24.23
N VAL A 35 8.88 20.13 24.18
CA VAL A 35 9.39 19.42 23.00
C VAL A 35 8.23 19.16 22.04
N SER A 36 8.30 19.73 20.85
CA SER A 36 7.33 19.47 19.78
C SER A 36 7.86 18.38 18.84
N LEU A 37 7.14 17.26 18.74
CA LEU A 37 7.45 16.19 17.80
C LEU A 37 6.47 16.22 16.64
N THR A 38 7.01 16.23 15.41
CA THR A 38 6.21 16.09 14.18
C THR A 38 6.27 14.66 13.71
N PHE A 39 5.17 13.93 13.87
CA PHE A 39 5.04 12.56 13.41
C PHE A 39 4.66 12.51 11.93
N ARG A 40 5.24 11.55 11.20
CA ARG A 40 4.96 11.25 9.80
C ARG A 40 4.70 9.76 9.64
N HIS A 41 3.90 9.39 8.65
CA HIS A 41 3.68 7.98 8.33
C HIS A 41 4.94 7.37 7.70
N ALA A 42 5.34 6.20 8.19
CA ALA A 42 6.55 5.51 7.74
C ALA A 42 6.30 4.55 6.56
N LEU A 43 5.08 4.06 6.45
CA LEU A 43 4.67 3.08 5.44
C LEU A 43 4.15 3.80 4.20
N HIS A 44 3.58 3.07 3.25
CA HIS A 44 2.78 3.55 2.12
C HIS A 44 1.34 3.05 2.30
N ARG A 45 0.32 3.86 1.98
CA ARG A 45 -1.08 3.43 2.02
C ARG A 45 -1.62 3.16 0.63
N LEU A 46 -1.87 1.89 0.30
CA LEU A 46 -2.52 1.47 -0.94
C LEU A 46 -4.00 1.18 -0.68
N ASN A 47 -4.89 1.92 -1.34
CA ASN A 47 -6.31 1.64 -1.37
C ASN A 47 -6.69 0.94 -2.68
N LEU A 48 -7.52 -0.08 -2.59
CA LEU A 48 -8.15 -0.75 -3.72
C LEU A 48 -9.66 -0.54 -3.65
N GLU A 49 -10.25 -0.19 -4.78
CA GLU A 49 -11.69 -0.20 -4.99
C GLU A 49 -11.99 -1.07 -6.20
N PHE A 50 -13.00 -1.93 -6.12
CA PHE A 50 -13.39 -2.80 -7.22
C PHE A 50 -14.78 -2.41 -7.71
N LEU A 51 -14.92 -2.28 -9.02
CA LEU A 51 -16.19 -1.93 -9.68
C LEU A 51 -16.66 -3.08 -10.58
N PRO A 52 -17.98 -3.31 -10.71
CA PRO A 52 -18.47 -4.37 -11.57
C PRO A 52 -18.21 -4.04 -13.04
N GLY A 53 -17.51 -4.95 -13.72
CA GLY A 53 -17.38 -4.99 -15.15
C GLY A 53 -18.44 -5.87 -15.80
N LYS A 54 -18.34 -6.05 -17.11
CA LYS A 54 -19.29 -6.89 -17.85
C LYS A 54 -19.25 -8.33 -17.30
N GLY A 55 -20.43 -8.83 -16.91
CA GLY A 55 -20.59 -10.21 -16.44
C GLY A 55 -20.40 -10.42 -14.93
N TYR A 56 -20.19 -9.34 -14.16
CA TYR A 56 -20.24 -9.34 -12.69
C TYR A 56 -21.18 -8.24 -12.20
N THR A 57 -21.85 -8.51 -11.08
CA THR A 57 -22.70 -7.56 -10.33
C THR A 57 -21.94 -7.02 -9.13
N GLU A 58 -22.50 -6.02 -8.44
CA GLU A 58 -21.96 -5.55 -7.16
C GLU A 58 -21.95 -6.68 -6.12
N GLU A 59 -23.00 -7.50 -6.08
CA GLU A 59 -23.13 -8.66 -5.19
C GLU A 59 -22.03 -9.71 -5.44
N ASP A 60 -21.62 -9.90 -6.70
CA ASP A 60 -20.52 -10.80 -7.04
C ASP A 60 -19.16 -10.29 -6.51
N LEU A 61 -18.99 -8.97 -6.41
CA LEU A 61 -17.75 -8.36 -5.87
C LEU A 61 -17.68 -8.40 -4.35
N ASP A 62 -18.81 -8.45 -3.66
CA ASP A 62 -18.84 -8.66 -2.21
C ASP A 62 -18.30 -10.05 -1.82
N LEU A 63 -18.44 -11.03 -2.72
CA LEU A 63 -17.94 -12.40 -2.55
C LEU A 63 -16.54 -12.62 -3.15
N MET A 64 -16.00 -11.64 -3.85
CA MET A 64 -14.69 -11.73 -4.46
C MET A 64 -13.60 -11.67 -3.39
N SER A 65 -12.54 -12.45 -3.60
CA SER A 65 -11.33 -12.41 -2.77
C SER A 65 -10.14 -11.86 -3.55
N CYS A 66 -9.37 -10.99 -2.91
CA CYS A 66 -8.09 -10.51 -3.42
C CYS A 66 -6.97 -10.92 -2.46
N THR A 67 -6.03 -11.74 -2.93
CA THR A 67 -4.81 -12.06 -2.21
C THR A 67 -3.69 -11.18 -2.71
N PHE A 68 -3.12 -10.40 -1.80
CA PHE A 68 -2.01 -9.50 -2.00
C PHE A 68 -0.72 -10.14 -1.49
N SER A 69 0.39 -10.03 -2.23
CA SER A 69 1.73 -10.45 -1.80
C SER A 69 2.73 -9.32 -1.99
N ALA A 70 3.51 -9.03 -0.95
CA ALA A 70 4.55 -8.00 -0.96
C ALA A 70 5.55 -8.21 0.17
N LYS A 71 6.66 -7.46 0.13
CA LYS A 71 7.52 -7.29 1.31
C LYS A 71 6.70 -6.70 2.44
N ASN A 72 6.87 -7.21 3.65
CA ASN A 72 6.04 -6.85 4.81
C ASN A 72 6.83 -6.34 6.00
N THR A 73 8.16 -6.39 5.96
CA THR A 73 9.02 -6.07 7.11
C THR A 73 10.03 -4.99 6.77
N CYS A 74 10.16 -3.99 7.63
CA CYS A 74 11.19 -2.96 7.55
C CYS A 74 11.97 -2.82 8.86
N VAL A 75 13.20 -2.33 8.77
CA VAL A 75 14.00 -1.89 9.90
C VAL A 75 13.85 -0.38 10.00
N VAL A 76 13.49 0.10 11.18
CA VAL A 76 13.27 1.50 11.51
C VAL A 76 14.50 2.06 12.22
N ASP A 77 14.92 3.27 11.87
CA ASP A 77 15.83 4.09 12.66
C ASP A 77 14.99 5.09 13.47
N ALA A 78 14.78 4.80 14.76
CA ALA A 78 13.92 5.60 15.61
C ALA A 78 14.52 6.97 15.96
N VAL A 79 15.84 7.11 15.87
CA VAL A 79 16.53 8.39 16.12
C VAL A 79 16.32 9.33 14.94
N LYS A 80 16.45 8.81 13.71
CA LYS A 80 16.17 9.59 12.49
C LYS A 80 14.69 9.73 12.19
N GLY A 81 13.85 8.87 12.75
CA GLY A 81 12.42 8.84 12.48
C GLY A 81 12.10 8.38 11.06
N SER A 82 12.84 7.40 10.54
CA SER A 82 12.69 6.92 9.16
C SER A 82 12.84 5.40 9.03
N VAL A 83 12.34 4.85 7.93
CA VAL A 83 12.69 3.48 7.50
C VAL A 83 14.16 3.48 7.07
N LYS A 84 14.96 2.58 7.65
CA LYS A 84 16.39 2.39 7.36
C LYS A 84 16.59 1.38 6.23
N GLU A 85 15.83 0.29 6.28
CA GLU A 85 15.96 -0.84 5.37
C GLU A 85 14.61 -1.57 5.24
N VAL A 86 14.38 -2.22 4.11
CA VAL A 86 13.21 -3.06 3.87
C VAL A 86 13.72 -4.46 3.57
N LYS A 87 13.26 -5.44 4.35
CA LYS A 87 13.74 -6.81 4.20
C LYS A 87 13.13 -7.49 2.99
N ASP A 88 13.80 -8.55 2.52
CA ASP A 88 13.37 -9.27 1.31
C ASP A 88 12.22 -10.25 1.56
N GLU A 89 11.90 -10.61 2.81
CA GLU A 89 10.81 -11.53 3.10
C GLU A 89 9.46 -10.94 2.67
N GLN A 90 8.68 -11.77 1.97
CA GLN A 90 7.32 -11.44 1.58
C GLN A 90 6.31 -12.09 2.53
N GLY A 91 5.18 -11.42 2.69
CA GLY A 91 3.97 -12.00 3.28
C GLY A 91 2.81 -11.92 2.30
N SER A 92 1.67 -12.49 2.68
CA SER A 92 0.42 -12.32 1.94
C SER A 92 -0.74 -11.98 2.86
N LEU A 93 -1.71 -11.23 2.32
CA LEU A 93 -2.97 -10.89 2.95
C LEU A 93 -4.10 -11.18 1.97
N THR A 94 -5.15 -11.86 2.44
CA THR A 94 -6.36 -12.06 1.64
C THR A 94 -7.48 -11.19 2.22
N VAL A 95 -8.10 -10.40 1.37
CA VAL A 95 -9.27 -9.58 1.68
C VAL A 95 -10.45 -10.03 0.83
N THR A 96 -11.65 -9.85 1.36
CA THR A 96 -12.91 -10.09 0.63
C THR A 96 -13.69 -8.79 0.50
N GLY A 97 -14.40 -8.66 -0.61
CA GLY A 97 -15.28 -7.52 -0.87
C GLY A 97 -14.68 -6.48 -1.82
N ALA A 98 -15.49 -5.47 -2.11
CA ALA A 98 -15.19 -4.48 -3.16
C ALA A 98 -14.20 -3.38 -2.75
N LYS A 99 -13.75 -3.31 -1.49
CA LYS A 99 -12.77 -2.31 -1.04
C LYS A 99 -11.75 -2.90 -0.10
N ALA A 100 -10.51 -2.43 -0.21
CA ALA A 100 -9.44 -2.80 0.71
C ALA A 100 -8.44 -1.66 0.89
N SER A 101 -7.76 -1.65 2.03
CA SER A 101 -6.66 -0.71 2.29
C SER A 101 -5.52 -1.46 2.96
N PHE A 102 -4.31 -1.19 2.51
CA PHE A 102 -3.09 -1.86 2.98
C PHE A 102 -2.04 -0.83 3.37
N TYR A 103 -1.37 -1.09 4.49
CA TYR A 103 -0.15 -0.40 4.87
C TYR A 103 1.07 -1.23 4.47
N LEU A 104 1.84 -0.71 3.53
CA LEU A 104 2.93 -1.42 2.87
C LEU A 104 4.26 -0.78 3.25
N VAL A 105 5.28 -1.59 3.51
CA VAL A 105 6.64 -1.05 3.57
C VAL A 105 7.03 -0.47 2.20
N PRO A 106 7.83 0.61 2.15
CA PRO A 106 8.28 1.19 0.89
C PRO A 106 9.00 0.14 0.03
N GLN A 107 8.60 -0.04 -1.23
CA GLN A 107 9.17 -1.09 -2.07
C GLN A 107 8.89 -0.85 -3.55
N ALA A 108 9.60 -1.56 -4.42
CA ALA A 108 9.35 -1.54 -5.85
C ALA A 108 7.97 -2.15 -6.17
N THR A 109 7.26 -1.58 -7.16
CA THR A 109 5.90 -2.00 -7.54
C THR A 109 5.88 -3.32 -8.33
N ASP A 110 6.99 -3.72 -8.93
CA ASP A 110 7.13 -5.00 -9.64
C ASP A 110 7.26 -6.20 -8.67
N GLY A 111 7.68 -5.95 -7.43
CA GLY A 111 7.70 -6.94 -6.34
C GLY A 111 6.35 -7.16 -5.67
N ILE A 112 5.29 -6.46 -6.09
CA ILE A 112 3.96 -6.53 -5.51
C ILE A 112 3.00 -7.24 -6.48
N SER A 113 2.27 -8.24 -5.99
CA SER A 113 1.32 -9.01 -6.81
C SER A 113 -0.06 -9.15 -6.17
N PHE A 114 -1.06 -9.27 -7.03
CA PHE A 114 -2.47 -9.48 -6.71
C PHE A 114 -2.94 -10.77 -7.36
N THR A 115 -3.68 -11.57 -6.61
CA THR A 115 -4.46 -12.70 -7.11
C THR A 115 -5.92 -12.42 -6.82
N LEU A 116 -6.71 -12.19 -7.86
CA LEU A 116 -8.14 -11.93 -7.76
C LEU A 116 -8.91 -13.20 -8.10
N THR A 117 -9.86 -13.57 -7.23
CA THR A 117 -10.74 -14.73 -7.45
C THR A 117 -12.20 -14.31 -7.29
N SER A 118 -13.00 -14.56 -8.31
CA SER A 118 -14.46 -14.37 -8.31
C SER A 118 -15.12 -15.39 -9.22
N GLY A 119 -16.30 -15.91 -8.84
CA GLY A 119 -17.05 -16.86 -9.67
C GLY A 119 -16.32 -18.16 -10.04
N GLY A 120 -15.26 -18.54 -9.30
CA GLY A 120 -14.40 -19.68 -9.62
C GLY A 120 -13.28 -19.38 -10.62
N GLU A 121 -13.22 -18.17 -11.16
CA GLU A 121 -12.12 -17.70 -12.01
C GLU A 121 -11.03 -17.05 -11.16
N THR A 122 -9.78 -17.18 -11.58
CA THR A 122 -8.63 -16.56 -10.90
C THR A 122 -7.75 -15.83 -11.91
N LYS A 123 -7.30 -14.63 -11.55
CA LYS A 123 -6.40 -13.79 -12.35
C LYS A 123 -5.26 -13.24 -11.49
N HIS A 124 -4.10 -13.05 -12.13
CA HIS A 124 -2.89 -12.56 -11.48
C HIS A 124 -2.36 -11.31 -12.17
N PHE A 125 -1.96 -10.31 -11.38
CA PHE A 125 -1.40 -9.05 -11.87
C PHE A 125 -0.32 -8.56 -10.92
N THR A 126 0.63 -7.78 -11.44
CA THR A 126 1.58 -7.02 -10.63
C THR A 126 1.12 -5.58 -10.48
N LEU A 127 1.53 -4.91 -9.40
CA LEU A 127 1.17 -3.50 -9.19
C LEU A 127 1.77 -2.59 -10.27
N ASP A 128 2.99 -2.88 -10.73
CA ASP A 128 3.62 -2.13 -11.82
C ASP A 128 2.82 -2.20 -13.13
N ALA A 129 2.25 -3.38 -13.45
CA ALA A 129 1.45 -3.57 -14.65
C ALA A 129 0.14 -2.78 -14.58
N LEU A 130 -0.51 -2.76 -13.42
CA LEU A 130 -1.71 -1.95 -13.19
C LEU A 130 -1.42 -0.46 -13.32
N PHE A 131 -0.32 0.03 -12.75
CA PHE A 131 0.09 1.43 -12.91
C PHE A 131 0.40 1.80 -14.36
N LYS A 132 1.11 0.94 -15.10
CA LYS A 132 1.36 1.15 -16.54
C LYS A 132 0.05 1.20 -17.34
N GLN A 133 -0.88 0.28 -17.05
CA GLN A 133 -2.19 0.23 -17.72
C GLN A 133 -3.03 1.49 -17.43
N SER A 134 -2.92 2.05 -16.23
CA SER A 134 -3.60 3.29 -15.85
C SER A 134 -2.98 4.57 -16.43
N GLY A 135 -1.95 4.46 -17.29
CA GLY A 135 -1.27 5.60 -17.90
C GLY A 135 -0.32 6.36 -16.97
N ASN A 136 -0.14 5.92 -15.72
CA ASN A 136 0.69 6.60 -14.72
C ASN A 136 1.65 5.61 -14.07
N PRO A 137 2.73 5.25 -14.79
CA PRO A 137 3.69 4.27 -14.30
C PRO A 137 4.34 4.74 -13.00
N GLN A 138 4.27 3.90 -11.97
CA GLN A 138 5.01 4.04 -10.72
C GLN A 138 5.94 2.84 -10.56
N THR A 139 7.21 3.09 -10.27
CA THR A 139 8.22 2.05 -10.09
C THR A 139 8.43 1.67 -8.62
N ALA A 140 8.00 2.51 -7.69
CA ALA A 140 8.11 2.28 -6.26
C ALA A 140 6.98 2.94 -5.47
N LEU A 141 6.67 2.37 -4.31
CA LEU A 141 5.84 2.97 -3.27
C LEU A 141 6.74 3.63 -2.23
N GLU A 142 6.58 4.93 -1.98
CA GLU A 142 7.39 5.67 -1.01
C GLU A 142 6.71 5.81 0.36
N SER A 143 7.53 5.96 1.41
CA SER A 143 7.09 6.29 2.77
C SER A 143 6.27 7.58 2.80
N GLY A 144 5.24 7.60 3.63
CA GLY A 144 4.42 8.79 3.84
C GLY A 144 3.50 9.12 2.67
N LYS A 145 3.47 8.26 1.63
CA LYS A 145 2.60 8.43 0.46
C LYS A 145 1.45 7.43 0.34
N SER A 146 0.38 7.84 -0.33
CA SER A 146 -0.82 7.02 -0.55
C SER A 146 -1.18 6.98 -2.03
N CYS A 147 -1.71 5.85 -2.48
CA CYS A 147 -2.37 5.74 -3.78
C CYS A 147 -3.68 4.96 -3.66
N THR A 148 -4.61 5.25 -4.58
CA THR A 148 -5.88 4.54 -4.72
C THR A 148 -5.96 3.99 -6.13
N LEU A 149 -6.24 2.70 -6.25
CA LEU A 149 -6.51 2.03 -7.52
C LEU A 149 -7.96 1.59 -7.55
N THR A 150 -8.71 2.08 -8.54
CA THR A 150 -10.05 1.56 -8.81
C THR A 150 -9.97 0.56 -9.97
N LEU A 151 -10.45 -0.66 -9.76
CA LEU A 151 -10.29 -1.80 -10.64
C LEU A 151 -11.66 -2.32 -11.04
N LYS A 152 -12.05 -2.12 -12.29
CA LYS A 152 -13.28 -2.67 -12.84
C LYS A 152 -13.06 -4.13 -13.25
N VAL A 153 -13.81 -5.04 -12.64
CA VAL A 153 -13.65 -6.50 -12.76
C VAL A 153 -14.72 -7.07 -13.69
N GLY A 154 -14.34 -7.48 -14.89
CA GLY A 154 -15.22 -8.14 -15.86
C GLY A 154 -14.79 -9.59 -16.16
N ARG A 155 -15.68 -10.38 -16.77
CA ARG A 155 -15.34 -11.73 -17.27
C ARG A 155 -14.31 -11.69 -18.41
N ASP A 156 -14.29 -10.58 -19.13
CA ASP A 156 -13.34 -10.34 -20.21
C ASP A 156 -12.00 -9.78 -19.67
N GLY A 157 -11.87 -9.51 -18.35
CA GLY A 157 -10.62 -9.02 -17.71
C GLY A 157 -10.84 -7.91 -16.66
N ILE A 158 -9.73 -7.42 -16.07
CA ILE A 158 -9.73 -6.24 -15.19
C ILE A 158 -9.29 -5.00 -15.97
N THR A 159 -10.03 -3.91 -15.84
CA THR A 159 -9.64 -2.59 -16.36
C THR A 159 -9.46 -1.62 -15.18
N VAL A 160 -8.35 -0.90 -15.11
CA VAL A 160 -8.17 0.14 -14.09
C VAL A 160 -9.02 1.36 -14.47
N SER A 161 -9.84 1.85 -13.55
CA SER A 161 -10.48 3.18 -13.62
C SER A 161 -9.85 4.06 -12.52
N GLY A 162 -9.69 5.35 -12.74
CA GLY A 162 -8.85 6.20 -11.85
C GLY A 162 -9.26 6.24 -10.37
N GLY A 163 -8.33 6.67 -9.52
CA GLY A 163 -8.50 6.81 -8.07
C GLY A 163 -8.22 8.23 -7.56
N SER A 164 -8.86 8.61 -6.44
CA SER A 164 -8.71 9.91 -5.76
C SER A 164 -8.04 9.78 -4.37
N ILE A 165 -7.53 10.91 -3.84
CA ILE A 165 -6.44 11.00 -2.83
C ILE A 165 -6.81 12.01 -1.70
N GLU A 166 -6.58 11.68 -0.41
CA GLU A 166 -6.44 12.66 0.69
C GLU A 166 -5.54 12.19 1.89
N ALA A 167 -4.89 13.19 2.54
CA ALA A 167 -4.17 13.30 3.84
C ALA A 167 -2.76 12.67 4.04
N TRP A 168 -2.22 11.93 3.08
CA TRP A 168 -0.81 11.51 3.03
C TRP A 168 -0.05 12.38 1.99
N GLU A 169 1.31 12.47 1.99
CA GLU A 169 2.02 13.25 0.95
C GLU A 169 1.89 12.54 -0.43
N ASP A 170 1.55 13.24 -1.51
CA ASP A 170 1.10 12.61 -2.76
C ASP A 170 2.21 11.93 -3.57
N GLN A 171 1.94 10.71 -4.09
CA GLN A 171 2.72 10.06 -5.15
C GLN A 171 1.88 9.72 -6.38
N ALA A 172 1.39 10.77 -7.07
CA ALA A 172 0.78 10.73 -8.41
C ALA A 172 -0.59 10.00 -8.59
N THR A 173 -1.29 10.41 -9.66
CA THR A 173 -2.70 10.11 -10.01
C THR A 173 -2.79 9.24 -11.26
N ALA A 174 -3.78 8.34 -11.24
CA ALA A 174 -4.20 7.25 -12.13
C ALA A 174 -5.22 7.39 -13.29
N ASP A 175 -5.26 8.38 -14.19
CA ASP A 175 -6.36 8.45 -15.19
C ASP A 175 -6.08 7.68 -16.50
N GLY A 176 -6.86 6.62 -16.76
CA GLY A 176 -6.86 5.91 -18.04
C GLY A 176 -8.05 4.96 -18.23
N GLU A 177 -8.59 4.90 -19.45
CA GLU A 177 -9.51 3.87 -19.93
C GLU A 177 -8.71 2.92 -20.82
N VAL A 178 -8.68 1.62 -20.48
CA VAL A 178 -8.08 0.59 -21.34
C VAL A 178 -9.07 -0.56 -21.50
N VAL A 179 -9.47 -0.79 -22.76
CA VAL A 179 -10.16 -1.98 -23.24
C VAL A 179 -9.15 -2.88 -23.91
N ILE A 180 -9.15 -4.18 -23.61
CA ILE A 180 -8.60 -5.18 -24.54
C ILE A 180 -9.53 -6.40 -24.50
N GLY A 181 -9.83 -6.94 -25.69
CA GLY A 181 -10.61 -8.18 -25.88
C GLY A 181 -9.78 -9.44 -25.81
#